data_AF-A0A7Y9WXI1-F1
#
_entry.id   AF-A0A7Y9WXI1-F1
#
_cell.length_a   1.000
_cell.length_b   1.000
_cell.length_c   1.000
_cell.angle_alpha   90.00
_cell.angle_beta   90.00
_cell.angle_gamma   90.00
#
_symmetry.space_group_name_H-M   'P 1'
#
loop_
_entity.id
_entity.type
_entity.pdbx_description
1 polymer ?
#
loop_
_entity_poly.entity_id
_entity_poly.type
_entity_poly.pdbx_seq_one_letter_code
_entity_poly.pdbx_strand_id
1 'polypeptide(L)'
;MTTDEDRARIAERLVALPVHELIDVLRRVLPQYTEDPYGIRTALVLAEATDYEDEPGLEVELVAWPDRDYYNGGLGIDQGLWEHGHCEKCDAGVVSNAKRAYCPYCGSRCGLT
;
A
#
# COMPACT_ATOMS: atom_id res chain seq x y z
N MET A 1 23.21 10.57 5.95
CA MET A 1 22.51 9.32 5.62
C MET A 1 21.86 8.82 6.89
N THR A 2 20.55 8.57 6.88
CA THR A 2 19.82 7.98 8.02
C THR A 2 20.26 6.54 8.22
N THR A 3 20.57 6.15 9.46
CA THR A 3 20.96 4.77 9.81
C THR A 3 19.75 3.84 9.87
N ASP A 4 19.96 2.52 9.90
CA ASP A 4 18.86 1.56 10.08
C ASP A 4 18.20 1.70 11.45
N GLU A 5 18.97 2.05 12.49
CA GLU A 5 18.44 2.39 13.81
C GLU A 5 17.55 3.64 13.77
N ASP A 6 17.92 4.65 12.98
CA ASP A 6 17.07 5.83 12.78
C ASP A 6 15.75 5.45 12.09
N ARG A 7 15.80 4.56 11.09
CA ARG A 7 14.61 4.07 10.39
C ARG A 7 13.69 3.28 11.32
N ALA A 8 14.25 2.38 12.13
CA ALA A 8 13.50 1.59 13.11
C ALA A 8 12.80 2.48 14.14
N ARG A 9 13.53 3.46 14.69
CA ARG A 9 12.98 4.44 15.65
C ARG A 9 11.87 5.31 15.06
N ILE A 10 11.99 5.69 13.77
CA ILE A 10 10.92 6.41 13.07
C ILE A 10 9.69 5.50 12.91
N ALA A 11 9.89 4.25 12.50
CA ALA A 11 8.80 3.28 12.35
C ALA A 11 8.04 3.05 13.66
N GLU A 12 8.73 2.84 14.78
CA GLU A 12 8.11 2.70 16.10
C GLU A 12 7.24 3.90 16.47
N ARG A 13 7.72 5.12 16.19
CA ARG A 13 6.96 6.35 16.44
C ARG A 13 5.74 6.46 15.54
N LEU A 14 5.85 6.11 14.27
CA LEU A 14 4.73 6.14 13.32
C LEU A 14 3.64 5.12 13.68
N VAL A 15 4.02 3.92 14.13
CA VAL A 15 3.08 2.86 14.56
C VAL A 15 2.30 3.26 15.83
N ALA A 16 2.91 4.06 16.70
CA ALA A 16 2.26 4.54 17.92
C ALA A 16 1.28 5.70 17.68
N LEU A 17 1.26 6.31 16.48
CA LEU A 17 0.34 7.41 16.19
C LEU A 17 -1.10 6.91 16.01
N PRO A 18 -2.09 7.65 16.49
CA PRO A 18 -3.46 7.49 16.03
C PRO A 18 -3.53 7.61 14.50
N VAL A 19 -4.39 6.81 13.86
CA VAL A 19 -4.50 6.73 12.38
C VAL A 19 -4.65 8.10 11.71
N HIS A 20 -5.43 9.01 12.31
CA HIS A 20 -5.63 10.36 11.76
C HIS A 20 -4.35 11.20 11.79
N GLU A 21 -3.55 11.11 12.87
CA GLU A 21 -2.26 11.80 12.96
C GLU A 21 -1.23 11.20 12.01
N LEU A 22 -1.22 9.87 11.85
CA LEU A 22 -0.39 9.19 10.88
C LEU A 22 -0.69 9.67 9.46
N ILE A 23 -1.96 9.73 9.06
CA ILE A 23 -2.39 10.25 7.76
C ILE A 23 -1.94 11.71 7.58
N ASP A 24 -2.08 12.55 8.59
CA ASP A 24 -1.65 13.94 8.57
C ASP A 24 -0.14 14.12 8.42
N VAL A 25 0.67 13.25 9.05
CA VAL A 25 2.12 13.21 8.85
C VAL A 25 2.41 12.79 7.42
N LEU A 26 1.86 11.67 6.96
CA LEU A 26 2.09 11.12 5.63
C LEU A 26 1.75 12.13 4.52
N ARG A 27 0.63 12.87 4.64
CA ARG A 27 0.23 13.93 3.71
C ARG A 27 1.20 15.12 3.60
N ARG A 28 2.02 15.37 4.63
CA ARG A 28 2.99 16.47 4.67
C ARG A 28 4.36 16.08 4.14
N VAL A 29 4.78 14.83 4.37
CA VAL A 29 6.11 14.35 3.96
C VAL A 29 6.12 13.64 2.60
N LEU A 30 4.98 13.10 2.16
CA LEU A 30 4.89 12.49 0.85
C LEU A 30 4.42 13.56 -0.14
N PRO A 31 5.12 13.73 -1.27
CA PRO A 31 4.63 14.61 -2.32
C PRO A 31 3.25 14.10 -2.71
N GLN A 32 2.23 14.95 -2.54
CA GLN A 32 0.82 14.61 -2.74
C GLN A 32 0.52 14.13 -4.17
N TYR A 33 1.45 14.35 -5.09
CA TYR A 33 1.41 13.92 -6.48
C TYR A 33 2.81 14.07 -7.09
N THR A 34 3.36 13.01 -7.68
CA THR A 34 4.44 13.14 -8.66
C THR A 34 3.99 12.42 -9.93
N GLU A 35 3.91 13.18 -11.02
CA GLU A 35 3.72 12.65 -12.36
C GLU A 35 5.06 12.82 -13.06
N ASP A 36 5.67 11.70 -13.43
CA ASP A 36 6.91 11.76 -14.19
C ASP A 36 6.62 12.19 -15.65
N PRO A 37 7.64 12.54 -16.45
CA PRO A 37 7.46 12.97 -17.85
C PRO A 37 6.80 11.92 -18.76
N TYR A 38 6.66 10.68 -18.29
CA TYR A 38 6.04 9.56 -18.98
C TYR A 38 4.62 9.25 -18.48
N GLY A 39 4.08 10.07 -17.57
CA GLY A 39 2.73 9.94 -17.03
C GLY A 39 2.61 8.91 -15.89
N ILE A 40 3.71 8.44 -15.32
CA ILE A 40 3.70 7.51 -14.18
C ILE A 40 3.34 8.30 -12.93
N ARG A 41 2.25 7.91 -12.27
CA ARG A 41 1.70 8.56 -11.08
C ARG A 41 2.15 7.82 -9.83
N THR A 42 2.95 8.46 -8.99
CA THR A 42 3.29 7.92 -7.66
C THR A 42 2.38 8.56 -6.61
N ALA A 43 1.51 7.75 -5.98
CA ALA A 43 0.65 8.16 -4.88
C ALA A 43 0.82 7.19 -3.70
N LEU A 44 0.75 7.71 -2.47
CA LEU A 44 0.59 6.86 -1.29
C LEU A 44 -0.90 6.55 -1.11
N VAL A 45 -1.25 5.30 -1.32
CA VAL A 45 -2.61 4.78 -1.15
C VAL A 45 -2.58 3.75 -0.02
N LEU A 46 -3.51 3.87 0.94
CA LEU A 46 -3.69 2.88 2.01
C LEU A 46 -4.85 1.92 1.69
N ALA A 47 -5.85 2.41 0.97
CA ALA A 47 -6.96 1.65 0.44
C ALA A 47 -7.48 2.33 -0.83
N GLU A 48 -7.96 1.52 -1.76
CA GLU A 48 -8.77 1.95 -2.91
C GLU A 48 -10.24 1.76 -2.55
N ALA A 49 -11.07 2.75 -2.89
CA ALA A 49 -12.49 2.72 -2.59
C ALA A 49 -13.27 3.01 -3.87
N THR A 50 -14.07 2.05 -4.31
CA THR A 50 -14.81 2.11 -5.57
C THR A 50 -16.31 2.12 -5.28
N ASP A 51 -16.99 3.12 -5.83
CA ASP A 51 -18.44 3.26 -5.78
C ASP A 51 -18.99 2.93 -7.16
N TYR A 52 -19.77 1.85 -7.25
CA TYR A 52 -20.33 1.37 -8.51
C TYR A 52 -21.74 1.92 -8.67
N GLU A 53 -22.01 2.70 -9.73
CA GLU A 53 -23.33 3.28 -9.97
C GLU A 53 -24.46 2.23 -10.03
N ASP A 54 -24.13 1.02 -10.49
CA ASP A 54 -25.06 -0.09 -10.71
C ASP A 54 -25.20 -1.04 -9.50
N GLU A 55 -24.32 -0.95 -8.50
CA GLU A 55 -24.33 -1.82 -7.32
C GLU A 55 -24.28 -1.00 -6.02
N PRO A 56 -25.33 -1.06 -5.17
CA PRO A 56 -25.33 -0.29 -3.93
C PRO A 56 -24.28 -0.84 -2.97
N GLY A 57 -23.17 -0.11 -2.81
CA GLY A 57 -22.10 -0.44 -1.86
C GLY A 57 -20.81 0.31 -2.18
N LEU A 58 -19.97 0.49 -1.15
CA LEU A 58 -18.59 0.94 -1.33
C LEU A 58 -17.69 -0.28 -1.25
N GLU A 59 -17.07 -0.66 -2.35
CA GLU A 59 -16.00 -1.65 -2.33
C GLU A 59 -14.73 -0.98 -1.79
N VAL A 60 -14.07 -1.63 -0.83
CA VAL A 60 -12.84 -1.11 -0.23
C VAL A 60 -11.78 -2.20 -0.27
N GLU A 61 -10.72 -1.95 -1.00
CA GLU A 61 -9.57 -2.84 -1.10
C GLU A 61 -8.36 -2.21 -0.40
N LEU A 62 -7.71 -2.98 0.47
CA LEU A 62 -6.55 -2.52 1.21
C LEU A 62 -5.29 -2.68 0.36
N VAL A 63 -4.45 -1.64 0.32
CA VAL A 63 -3.19 -1.74 -0.43
C VAL A 63 -2.26 -2.71 0.30
N ALA A 64 -1.89 -3.81 -0.33
CA ALA A 64 -1.01 -4.82 0.24
C ALA A 64 0.46 -4.50 -0.06
N TRP A 65 1.33 -4.75 0.92
CA TRP A 65 2.75 -4.42 0.85
C TRP A 65 3.49 -5.51 0.07
N PRO A 66 4.19 -5.18 -1.04
CA PRO A 66 4.91 -6.17 -1.83
C PRO A 66 5.90 -6.98 -0.99
N ASP A 67 6.00 -8.29 -1.29
CA ASP A 67 6.98 -9.19 -0.69
C ASP A 67 8.39 -8.88 -1.22
N ARG A 68 9.00 -7.83 -0.67
CA ARG A 68 10.30 -7.30 -1.14
C ARG A 68 11.41 -8.33 -1.08
N ASP A 69 11.35 -9.26 -0.14
CA ASP A 69 12.33 -10.35 -0.02
C ASP A 69 12.24 -11.28 -1.22
N TYR A 70 11.03 -11.62 -1.67
CA TYR A 70 10.83 -12.39 -2.89
C TYR A 70 11.32 -11.66 -4.15
N TYR A 71 11.14 -10.35 -4.21
CA TYR A 71 11.52 -9.53 -5.37
C TYR A 71 12.94 -8.96 -5.33
N ASN A 72 13.75 -9.32 -4.33
CA ASN A 72 15.08 -8.73 -4.09
C ASN A 72 15.06 -7.18 -4.10
N GLY A 73 13.99 -6.58 -3.59
CA GLY A 73 13.80 -5.13 -3.54
C GLY A 73 13.39 -4.45 -4.85
N GLY A 74 13.29 -5.17 -5.97
CA GLY A 74 12.92 -4.60 -7.28
C GLY A 74 11.59 -5.12 -7.81
N LEU A 75 10.58 -4.26 -7.91
CA LEU A 75 9.23 -4.61 -8.40
C LEU A 75 9.05 -4.48 -9.91
N GLY A 76 10.08 -4.02 -10.64
CA GLY A 76 10.01 -3.77 -12.08
C GLY A 76 9.41 -2.40 -12.40
N ILE A 77 8.80 -2.28 -13.59
CA ILE A 77 8.11 -1.06 -14.02
C ILE A 77 6.89 -0.86 -13.11
N ASP A 78 6.69 0.37 -12.62
CA ASP A 78 5.50 0.71 -11.86
C ASP A 78 4.27 0.67 -12.77
N GLN A 79 3.41 -0.33 -12.55
CA GLN A 79 2.14 -0.48 -13.25
C GLN A 79 0.97 0.11 -12.43
N GLY A 80 1.20 0.64 -11.23
CA GLY A 80 0.13 1.00 -10.30
C GLY A 80 -0.48 -0.23 -9.59
N LEU A 81 -1.68 -0.08 -9.03
CA LEU A 81 -2.35 -1.09 -8.20
C LEU A 81 -3.18 -2.10 -9.02
N TRP A 82 -2.55 -2.76 -9.99
CA TRP A 82 -3.28 -3.63 -10.93
C TRP A 82 -3.55 -5.04 -10.40
N GLU A 83 -2.76 -5.48 -9.42
CA GLU A 83 -2.86 -6.84 -8.88
C GLU A 83 -3.91 -6.82 -7.76
N HIS A 84 -4.94 -7.65 -7.88
CA HIS A 84 -6.08 -7.65 -6.95
C HIS A 84 -6.40 -9.06 -6.46
N GLY A 85 -7.17 -9.16 -5.38
CA GLY A 85 -7.56 -10.43 -4.79
C GLY A 85 -8.07 -10.30 -3.36
N HIS A 86 -8.22 -11.43 -2.68
CA HIS A 86 -8.65 -11.47 -1.28
C HIS A 86 -7.58 -12.15 -0.42
N CYS A 87 -7.40 -11.68 0.81
CA CYS A 87 -6.52 -12.36 1.75
C CYS A 87 -7.13 -13.69 2.20
N GLU A 88 -6.50 -14.81 1.89
CA GLU A 88 -6.98 -16.16 2.25
C GLU A 88 -7.21 -16.37 3.76
N LYS A 89 -6.61 -15.54 4.62
CA LYS A 89 -6.74 -15.66 6.09
C LYS A 89 -7.85 -14.81 6.69
N CYS A 90 -7.96 -13.54 6.28
CA CYS A 90 -8.88 -12.58 6.89
C CYS A 90 -9.95 -12.05 5.93
N ASP A 91 -9.96 -12.54 4.69
CA ASP A 91 -10.92 -12.22 3.63
C ASP A 91 -11.02 -10.74 3.24
N ALA A 92 -10.03 -9.92 3.64
CA ALA A 92 -9.97 -8.53 3.22
C ALA A 92 -9.66 -8.47 1.71
N GLY A 93 -10.43 -7.68 0.97
CA GLY A 93 -10.08 -7.25 -0.40
C GLY A 93 -8.74 -6.52 -0.38
N VAL A 94 -7.86 -6.85 -1.32
CA VAL A 94 -6.49 -6.37 -1.35
C VAL A 94 -6.04 -6.06 -2.78
N VAL A 95 -5.40 -4.91 -2.94
CA VAL A 95 -4.75 -4.48 -4.19
C VAL A 95 -3.26 -4.26 -3.99
N SER A 96 -2.44 -4.44 -5.01
CA SER A 96 -1.00 -4.18 -4.94
C SER A 96 -0.44 -3.90 -6.33
N ASN A 97 0.80 -3.41 -6.35
CA ASN A 97 1.61 -3.36 -7.57
C ASN A 97 2.46 -4.61 -7.77
N ALA A 98 2.21 -5.68 -7.00
CA ALA A 98 2.94 -6.93 -7.07
C ALA A 98 2.05 -8.14 -6.75
N LYS A 99 2.25 -9.23 -7.50
CA LYS A 99 1.52 -10.51 -7.32
C LYS A 99 1.74 -11.20 -5.98
N ARG A 100 2.84 -10.89 -5.30
CA ARG A 100 3.12 -11.39 -3.96
C ARG A 100 3.23 -10.20 -3.02
N ALA A 101 2.33 -10.16 -2.05
CA ALA A 101 2.26 -9.07 -1.09
C ALA A 101 1.86 -9.61 0.29
N TYR A 102 1.92 -8.75 1.30
CA TYR A 102 1.44 -9.02 2.65
C TYR A 102 0.18 -8.22 2.91
N CYS A 103 -0.85 -8.91 3.39
CA CYS A 103 -2.10 -8.30 3.81
C CYS A 103 -1.81 -7.25 4.91
N PRO A 104 -2.25 -6.00 4.74
CA PRO A 104 -1.96 -4.94 5.70
C PRO A 104 -2.76 -5.11 7.01
N TYR A 105 -3.86 -5.88 6.98
CA TYR A 105 -4.70 -6.13 8.16
C TYR A 105 -4.16 -7.25 9.05
N CYS A 106 -3.86 -8.43 8.47
CA CYS A 106 -3.49 -9.62 9.25
C CYS A 106 -2.04 -10.09 9.06
N GLY A 107 -1.26 -9.40 8.22
CA GLY A 107 0.15 -9.70 7.96
C GLY A 107 0.41 -10.99 7.17
N SER A 108 -0.62 -11.66 6.67
CA SER A 108 -0.46 -12.92 5.93
C SER A 108 -0.07 -12.66 4.48
N ARG A 109 0.70 -13.57 3.89
CA ARG A 109 1.09 -13.46 2.48
C ARG A 109 -0.13 -13.69 1.58
N CYS A 110 -0.33 -12.80 0.62
CA CYS A 110 -1.36 -12.88 -0.41
C CYS A 110 -0.71 -13.21 -1.77
N GLY A 111 -1.39 -14.07 -2.54
CA GLY A 111 -1.18 -14.23 -3.97
C GLY A 111 -2.26 -13.44 -4.71
N LEU A 112 -1.86 -12.47 -5.51
CA LEU A 112 -2.74 -11.58 -6.27
C LEU A 112 -2.63 -11.88 -7.77
N THR A 113 -3.66 -11.51 -8.53
CA THR A 113 -3.76 -11.79 -9.97
C THR A 113 -3.88 -10.55 -10.83
#